data_AF-A0A960JKD4-F1
#
_entry.id   AF-A0A960JKD4-F1
#
_cell.length_a   1.000
_cell.length_b   1.000
_cell.length_c   1.000
_cell.angle_alpha   90.00
_cell.angle_beta   90.00
_cell.angle_gamma   90.00
#
_symmetry.space_group_name_H-M   'P 1'
#
loop_
_entity.id
_entity.type
_entity.pdbx_description
1 polymer ?
#
loop_
_entity_poly.entity_id
_entity_poly.type
_entity_poly.pdbx_seq_one_letter_code
_entity_poly.pdbx_strand_id
1 'polypeptide(L)'
;MTEIESKQSEEMKRFVFHELSIEEREIFEERFFLDEDFFYDLLELENRLVDDFVRGKLKGSDLKRFEASLEKSEERRQKVANAIALN
;
A
#
# COMPACT_ATOMS: atom_id res chain seq x y z
N MET A 1 -7.51 13.18 13.09
CA MET A 1 -6.49 12.16 12.82
C MET A 1 -5.64 12.02 14.07
N THR A 2 -5.74 10.89 14.77
CA THR A 2 -4.99 10.61 16.00
C THR A 2 -3.58 10.10 15.67
N GLU A 3 -2.66 10.13 16.63
CA GLU A 3 -1.29 9.60 16.46
C GLU A 3 -1.27 8.08 16.16
N ILE A 4 -2.30 7.36 16.59
CA ILE A 4 -2.45 5.92 16.34
C ILE A 4 -2.82 5.67 14.87
N GLU A 5 -3.79 6.42 14.35
CA GLU A 5 -4.21 6.35 12.93
C GLU A 5 -3.05 6.68 11.97
N SER A 6 -2.20 7.65 12.31
CA SER A 6 -1.04 8.00 11.46
C SER A 6 0.05 6.92 11.46
N LYS A 7 0.32 6.30 12.61
CA LYS A 7 1.29 5.19 12.71
C LYS A 7 0.79 3.94 11.96
N GLN A 8 -0.48 3.60 12.11
CA GLN A 8 -1.10 2.49 11.39
C GLN A 8 -1.04 2.71 9.87
N SER A 9 -1.35 3.92 9.41
CA SER A 9 -1.28 4.25 7.98
C SER A 9 0.13 4.11 7.42
N GLU A 10 1.16 4.56 8.13
CA GLU A 10 2.54 4.41 7.68
C GLU A 10 3.03 2.94 7.72
N GLU A 11 2.60 2.15 8.70
CA GLU A 11 2.90 0.71 8.74
C GLU A 11 2.28 -0.01 7.53
N MET A 12 1.02 0.27 7.21
CA MET A 12 0.36 -0.27 6.02
C MET A 12 1.06 0.17 4.72
N LYS A 13 1.52 1.43 4.63
CA LYS A 13 2.32 1.88 3.47
C LYS A 13 3.63 1.10 3.35
N ARG A 14 4.35 0.88 4.45
CA ARG A 14 5.59 0.08 4.44
C ARG A 14 5.33 -1.35 3.99
N PHE A 15 4.20 -1.94 4.38
CA PHE A 15 3.78 -3.24 3.87
C PHE A 15 3.55 -3.20 2.36
N VAL A 16 2.71 -2.27 1.87
CA VAL A 16 2.41 -2.09 0.44
C VAL A 16 3.70 -1.87 -0.36
N PHE A 17 4.65 -1.07 0.15
CA PHE A 17 5.89 -0.77 -0.55
C PHE A 17 6.97 -1.87 -0.45
N HIS A 18 6.69 -2.99 0.22
CA HIS A 18 7.66 -4.06 0.51
C HIS A 18 8.91 -3.55 1.24
N GLU A 19 8.68 -2.80 2.32
CA GLU A 19 9.70 -2.21 3.21
C GLU A 19 9.65 -2.75 4.64
N LEU A 20 8.77 -3.71 4.91
CA LEU A 20 8.84 -4.50 6.14
C LEU A 20 9.95 -5.54 6.02
N SER A 21 10.63 -5.80 7.13
CA SER A 21 11.45 -7.01 7.27
C SER A 21 10.57 -8.26 7.15
N ILE A 22 11.20 -9.44 7.06
CA ILE A 22 10.45 -10.71 6.99
C ILE A 22 9.62 -10.90 8.28
N GLU A 23 10.22 -10.60 9.43
CA GLU A 23 9.58 -10.74 10.75
C GLU A 23 8.45 -9.73 10.94
N GLU A 24 8.69 -8.45 10.58
CA GLU A 24 7.64 -7.42 10.60
C GLU A 24 6.48 -7.79 9.66
N ARG A 25 6.81 -8.36 8.50
CA ARG A 25 5.83 -8.82 7.53
C ARG A 25 5.00 -9.95 8.12
N GLU A 26 5.59 -11.00 8.66
CA GLU A 26 4.83 -12.12 9.26
C GLU A 26 3.84 -11.64 10.34
N ILE A 27 4.26 -10.75 11.24
CA ILE A 27 3.39 -10.19 12.28
C ILE A 27 2.25 -9.37 11.66
N PHE A 28 2.57 -8.56 10.65
CA PHE A 28 1.57 -7.79 9.92
C PHE A 28 0.59 -8.73 9.19
N GLU A 29 1.10 -9.84 8.66
CA GLU A 29 0.31 -10.84 7.95
C GLU A 29 -0.68 -11.55 8.88
N GLU A 30 -0.23 -11.97 10.05
CA GLU A 30 -1.10 -12.51 11.10
C GLU A 30 -2.22 -11.53 11.48
N ARG A 31 -1.92 -10.23 11.60
CA ARG A 31 -2.95 -9.23 11.92
C ARG A 31 -3.97 -9.09 10.80
N PHE A 32 -3.55 -9.00 9.54
CA PHE A 32 -4.53 -8.91 8.44
C PHE A 32 -5.38 -10.17 8.32
N PHE A 33 -4.84 -11.36 8.63
CA PHE A 33 -5.60 -12.60 8.56
C PHE A 33 -6.68 -12.71 9.65
N LEU A 34 -6.48 -12.05 10.80
CA LEU A 34 -7.36 -12.14 11.97
C LEU A 34 -8.33 -10.96 12.09
N ASP A 35 -8.04 -9.83 11.47
CA ASP A 35 -8.80 -8.59 11.56
C ASP A 35 -9.28 -8.16 10.16
N GLU A 36 -10.57 -8.37 9.90
CA GLU A 36 -11.20 -8.09 8.59
C GLU A 36 -11.24 -6.58 8.30
N ASP A 37 -11.47 -5.75 9.31
CA ASP A 37 -11.49 -4.29 9.16
C ASP A 37 -10.08 -3.79 8.80
N PHE A 38 -9.05 -4.33 9.46
CA PHE A 38 -7.66 -4.04 9.12
C PHE A 38 -7.32 -4.42 7.67
N PHE A 39 -7.84 -5.55 7.19
CA PHE A 39 -7.68 -5.96 5.81
C PHE A 39 -8.36 -4.99 4.83
N TYR A 40 -9.60 -4.56 5.10
CA TYR A 40 -10.30 -3.59 4.25
C TYR A 40 -9.58 -2.24 4.21
N ASP A 41 -9.10 -1.74 5.36
CA ASP A 41 -8.32 -0.51 5.43
C ASP A 41 -7.05 -0.58 4.56
N LEU A 42 -6.37 -1.74 4.58
CA LEU A 42 -5.19 -1.98 3.74
C LEU A 42 -5.53 -1.96 2.25
N LEU A 43 -6.63 -2.61 1.86
CA LEU A 43 -7.10 -2.62 0.47
C LEU A 43 -7.51 -1.21 -0.01
N GLU A 44 -8.22 -0.46 0.83
CA GLU A 44 -8.60 0.92 0.52
C GLU A 44 -7.35 1.81 0.36
N LEU A 45 -6.38 1.65 1.27
CA LEU A 45 -5.11 2.35 1.17
C LEU A 45 -4.38 2.02 -0.13
N GLU A 46 -4.24 0.74 -0.49
CA GLU A 46 -3.53 0.34 -1.71
C GLU A 46 -4.24 0.88 -2.96
N ASN A 47 -5.57 0.76 -3.05
CA ASN A 47 -6.34 1.30 -4.17
C ASN A 47 -6.18 2.81 -4.29
N ARG A 48 -6.23 3.54 -3.18
CA ARG A 48 -5.99 4.99 -3.18
C ARG A 48 -4.58 5.34 -3.66
N LEU A 49 -3.56 4.61 -3.24
CA LEU A 49 -2.18 4.82 -3.69
C LEU A 49 -2.02 4.56 -5.19
N VAL A 50 -2.68 3.52 -5.73
CA VAL A 50 -2.72 3.25 -7.17
C VAL A 50 -3.38 4.39 -7.94
N ASP A 51 -4.56 4.84 -7.49
CA ASP A 51 -5.29 5.94 -8.11
C ASP A 51 -4.49 7.25 -8.07
N ASP A 52 -3.89 7.56 -6.92
CA ASP A 52 -3.06 8.76 -6.75
C ASP A 52 -1.79 8.67 -7.58
N PHE A 53 -1.19 7.49 -7.75
CA PHE A 53 -0.07 7.29 -8.65
C PHE A 53 -0.47 7.56 -10.11
N VAL A 54 -1.53 6.91 -10.60
CA VAL A 54 -2.00 7.06 -12.00
C VAL A 54 -2.41 8.50 -12.32
N ARG A 55 -3.03 9.20 -11.36
CA ARG A 55 -3.43 10.61 -11.50
C ARG A 55 -2.28 11.61 -11.28
N GLY A 56 -1.06 11.13 -11.03
CA GLY A 56 0.10 11.97 -10.75
C GLY A 56 -0.02 12.79 -9.46
N LYS A 57 -0.82 12.33 -8.49
CA LYS A 57 -1.04 12.94 -7.17
C LYS A 57 -0.06 12.44 -6.11
N LEU A 58 0.54 11.25 -6.27
CA LEU A 58 1.65 10.80 -5.43
C LEU A 58 2.86 11.74 -5.61
N LYS A 59 3.51 12.13 -4.50
CA LYS A 59 4.66 13.05 -4.50
C LYS A 59 5.71 12.62 -3.48
N GLY A 60 6.91 13.21 -3.60
CA GLY A 60 7.95 13.11 -2.57
C GLY A 60 8.44 11.68 -2.35
N SER A 61 8.55 11.30 -1.07
CA SER A 61 8.97 9.95 -0.67
C SER A 61 8.00 8.88 -1.16
N ASP A 62 6.69 9.12 -1.06
CA ASP A 62 5.69 8.10 -1.38
C ASP A 62 5.69 7.74 -2.86
N LEU A 63 5.93 8.70 -3.76
CA LEU A 63 6.15 8.43 -5.19
C LEU A 63 7.30 7.43 -5.42
N LYS A 64 8.48 7.72 -4.84
CA LYS A 64 9.66 6.87 -5.02
C LYS A 64 9.48 5.47 -4.44
N ARG A 65 8.84 5.38 -3.28
CA ARG A 65 8.55 4.10 -2.61
C ARG A 65 7.56 3.28 -3.42
N PHE A 66 6.51 3.91 -3.95
CA PHE A 66 5.53 3.26 -4.82
C PHE A 66 6.18 2.75 -6.11
N GLU A 67 6.98 3.58 -6.80
CA GLU A 67 7.71 3.19 -8.01
C GLU A 67 8.61 1.97 -7.77
N ALA A 68 9.41 1.97 -6.70
CA ALA A 68 10.25 0.83 -6.33
C ALA A 68 9.42 -0.44 -6.02
N SER A 69 8.21 -0.26 -5.47
CA SER A 69 7.31 -1.38 -5.18
C SER A 69 6.74 -2.04 -6.45
N LEU A 70 6.65 -1.31 -7.58
CA LEU A 70 6.17 -1.84 -8.85
C LEU A 70 7.11 -2.88 -9.44
N GLU A 71 8.40 -2.83 -9.13
CA GLU A 71 9.36 -3.86 -9.54
C GLU A 71 9.12 -5.18 -8.79
N LYS A 72 8.69 -5.08 -7.53
CA LYS A 72 8.56 -6.19 -6.58
C LYS A 72 7.19 -6.89 -6.61
N SER A 73 6.16 -6.27 -7.19
CA SER A 73 4.80 -6.82 -7.21
C SER A 73 4.19 -6.81 -8.61
N GLU A 74 4.01 -7.99 -9.18
CA GLU A 74 3.28 -8.18 -10.44
C GLU A 74 1.80 -7.79 -10.31
N GLU A 75 1.17 -8.16 -9.19
CA GLU A 75 -0.22 -7.78 -8.89
C GLU A 75 -0.40 -6.26 -8.92
N ARG A 76 0.54 -5.50 -8.34
CA ARG A 76 0.46 -4.04 -8.31
C ARG A 76 0.62 -3.43 -9.70
N ARG A 77 1.52 -3.97 -10.54
CA ARG A 77 1.61 -3.55 -11.95
C ARG A 77 0.29 -3.79 -12.68
N GLN A 78 -0.39 -4.90 -12.42
CA GLN A 78 -1.70 -5.18 -12.99
C GLN A 78 -2.77 -4.21 -12.47
N LYS A 79 -2.79 -3.89 -11.16
CA LYS A 79 -3.70 -2.88 -10.60
C LYS A 79 -3.50 -1.50 -11.25
N VAL A 80 -2.25 -1.07 -11.43
CA VAL A 80 -1.93 0.18 -12.15
C VAL A 80 -2.39 0.12 -13.60
N ALA A 81 -2.13 -0.97 -14.32
CA ALA A 81 -2.58 -1.13 -15.70
C ALA A 81 -4.11 -1.07 -15.83
N ASN A 82 -4.83 -1.71 -14.91
CA ASN A 82 -6.29 -1.66 -14.85
C ASN A 82 -6.79 -0.24 -14.58
N ALA A 83 -6.19 0.47 -13.61
CA ALA A 83 -6.56 1.85 -13.29
C ALA A 83 -6.28 2.81 -14.45
N ILE A 84 -5.21 2.59 -15.23
CA ILE A 84 -4.94 3.36 -16.46
C ILE A 84 -6.02 3.10 -17.50
N ALA A 85 -6.47 1.86 -17.67
CA ALA A 85 -7.48 1.49 -18.67
C ALA A 85 -8.89 2.03 -18.37
N LEU A 86 -9.17 2.41 -17.12
CA LEU A 86 -10.46 2.91 -16.66
C LEU A 86 -10.55 4.45 -16.50
N ASN A 87 -9.44 5.17 -16.72
CA ASN A 87 -9.40 6.65 -16.74
C ASN A 87 -9.49 7.19 -18.16
#